data_AF-A0A1E9DAE3-F1
#
_entry.id   AF-A0A1E9DAE3-F1
#
_cell.length_a   1.000
_cell.length_b   1.000
_cell.length_c   1.000
_cell.angle_alpha   90.00
_cell.angle_beta   90.00
_cell.angle_gamma   90.00
#
_symmetry.space_group_name_H-M   'P 1'
#
loop_
_entity.id
_entity.type
_entity.pdbx_description
1 polymer ?
#
loop_
_entity_poly.entity_id
_entity_poly.type
_entity_poly.pdbx_seq_one_letter_code
_entity_poly.pdbx_strand_id
1 'polypeptide(L)'
;MIKLDYIPKTNLYMKHVEKSYSFGIDSILLANFSKMKKNKILIDIGSGSGILSLACSSYYNLSKVFSIEIQKEKANLLKENIKLNGINNIEVVNEDLNKVNFPNNFCDYIITNPPYYKKGANIKNEKEEFLLSRQEIKMNLSDIFRFSNKCLKDKGKLFMIHKPERLVDIIKESGNLKLKRIKFVQSKTFEKPVFILMEFVKNANDGLKFENPLIIYDENNNYTKEVKEINGL
;
A
#
# COMPACT_ATOMS: atom_id res chain seq x y z
N MET A 1 26.62 -11.53 4.56
CA MET A 1 25.68 -11.52 5.70
C MET A 1 24.36 -10.98 5.19
N ILE A 2 23.23 -11.71 5.33
CA ILE A 2 21.93 -11.20 4.88
C ILE A 2 21.51 -10.10 5.85
N LYS A 3 21.38 -8.86 5.37
CA LYS A 3 20.87 -7.75 6.18
C LYS A 3 19.34 -7.85 6.27
N LEU A 4 18.81 -7.63 7.47
CA LEU A 4 17.37 -7.67 7.74
C LEU A 4 16.89 -6.30 8.21
N ASP A 5 15.72 -5.89 7.71
CA ASP A 5 15.00 -4.70 8.17
C ASP A 5 13.79 -5.13 9.01
N TYR A 6 13.59 -4.48 10.16
CA TYR A 6 12.49 -4.80 11.08
C TYR A 6 11.21 -4.10 10.64
N ILE A 7 10.09 -4.81 10.68
CA ILE A 7 8.77 -4.20 10.48
C ILE A 7 8.36 -3.55 11.81
N PRO A 8 8.13 -2.23 11.84
CA PRO A 8 7.68 -1.50 13.03
C PRO A 8 6.58 -2.20 13.82
N LYS A 9 6.62 -2.12 15.17
CA LYS A 9 5.59 -2.70 16.07
C LYS A 9 5.33 -4.20 15.91
N THR A 10 6.26 -4.92 15.28
CA THR A 10 6.16 -6.37 15.14
C THR A 10 7.49 -7.02 15.47
N ASN A 11 7.48 -8.34 15.64
CA ASN A 11 8.69 -9.16 15.68
C ASN A 11 9.04 -9.73 14.30
N LEU A 12 8.59 -9.09 13.22
CA LEU A 12 8.80 -9.54 11.85
C LEU A 12 9.98 -8.83 11.19
N TYR A 13 10.63 -9.55 10.29
CA TYR A 13 11.82 -9.08 9.56
C TYR A 13 11.64 -9.25 8.06
N MET A 14 12.27 -8.38 7.27
CA MET A 14 12.32 -8.48 5.83
C MET A 14 13.77 -8.54 5.35
N LYS A 15 14.03 -9.37 4.35
CA LYS A 15 15.31 -9.41 3.66
C LYS A 15 15.56 -8.10 2.91
N HIS A 16 16.76 -7.57 3.10
CA HIS A 16 17.23 -6.38 2.41
C HIS A 16 17.49 -6.65 0.93
N VAL A 17 17.04 -5.74 0.06
CA VAL A 17 17.39 -5.73 -1.36
C VAL A 17 18.61 -4.84 -1.54
N GLU A 18 19.75 -5.41 -1.93
CA GLU A 18 21.01 -4.67 -2.07
C GLU A 18 20.84 -3.37 -2.85
N LYS A 19 21.42 -2.27 -2.32
CA LYS A 19 21.36 -0.91 -2.86
C LYS A 19 19.98 -0.23 -2.80
N SER A 20 19.04 -0.73 -1.99
CA SER A 20 17.75 -0.08 -1.75
C SER A 20 17.21 -0.37 -0.33
N TYR A 21 16.38 0.51 0.23
CA TYR A 21 15.61 0.17 1.42
C TYR A 21 14.59 -0.94 1.09
N SER A 22 14.37 -1.88 2.01
CA SER A 22 13.37 -2.96 1.81
C SER A 22 11.94 -2.42 1.63
N PHE A 23 11.66 -1.25 2.21
CA PHE A 23 10.39 -0.54 2.12
C PHE A 23 10.55 0.95 2.46
N GLY A 24 9.64 1.79 1.94
CA GLY A 24 9.54 3.20 2.27
C GLY A 24 8.64 3.48 3.48
N ILE A 25 8.75 4.70 4.03
CA ILE A 25 7.88 5.17 5.12
C ILE A 25 6.40 5.17 4.70
N ASP A 26 6.11 5.41 3.43
CA ASP A 26 4.77 5.37 2.83
C ASP A 26 3.98 4.11 3.17
N SER A 27 4.61 2.95 3.06
CA SER A 27 4.00 1.65 3.32
C SER A 27 3.68 1.46 4.80
N ILE A 28 4.57 1.93 5.69
CA ILE A 28 4.34 1.89 7.14
C ILE A 28 3.19 2.83 7.53
N LEU A 29 3.17 4.04 6.98
CA LEU A 29 2.09 5.00 7.20
C LEU A 29 0.75 4.44 6.72
N LEU A 30 0.72 3.82 5.54
CA LEU A 30 -0.48 3.19 4.99
C LEU A 30 -0.96 2.01 5.85
N ALA A 31 -0.06 1.10 6.26
CA ALA A 31 -0.43 -0.02 7.12
C ALA A 31 -1.03 0.46 8.46
N ASN A 32 -0.46 1.51 9.08
CA ASN A 32 -1.01 2.09 10.30
C ASN A 32 -2.35 2.82 10.10
N PHE A 33 -2.53 3.51 8.96
CA PHE A 33 -3.78 4.21 8.61
C PHE A 33 -4.94 3.25 8.34
N SER A 34 -4.63 2.09 7.77
CA SER A 34 -5.58 1.09 7.25
C SER A 34 -6.23 0.27 8.36
N LYS A 35 -6.93 0.91 9.29
CA LYS A 35 -7.55 0.23 10.45
C LYS A 35 -8.51 -0.88 9.99
N MET A 36 -8.11 -2.13 10.22
CA MET A 36 -8.86 -3.34 9.86
C MET A 36 -9.34 -4.09 11.11
N LYS A 37 -10.39 -4.91 10.92
CA LYS A 37 -10.88 -5.86 11.93
C LYS A 37 -10.17 -7.20 11.79
N LYS A 38 -9.99 -7.90 12.91
CA LYS A 38 -9.46 -9.28 12.95
C LYS A 38 -10.31 -10.29 12.19
N ASN A 39 -9.70 -11.42 11.82
CA ASN A 39 -10.34 -12.55 11.14
C ASN A 39 -11.01 -12.17 9.80
N LYS A 40 -10.41 -11.22 9.08
CA LYS A 40 -10.88 -10.74 7.77
C LYS A 40 -9.91 -11.08 6.66
N ILE A 41 -10.41 -11.03 5.41
CA ILE A 41 -9.64 -11.30 4.20
C ILE A 41 -9.14 -9.98 3.61
N LEU A 42 -7.82 -9.91 3.36
CA LEU A 42 -7.14 -8.79 2.70
C LEU A 42 -6.60 -9.23 1.34
N ILE A 43 -6.67 -8.34 0.34
CA ILE A 43 -5.87 -8.43 -0.88
C ILE A 43 -4.89 -7.25 -0.92
N ASP A 44 -3.60 -7.54 -1.07
CA ASP A 44 -2.53 -6.55 -1.26
C ASP A 44 -2.15 -6.50 -2.74
N ILE A 45 -2.44 -5.39 -3.41
CA ILE A 45 -2.22 -5.20 -4.85
C ILE A 45 -0.88 -4.50 -5.08
N GLY A 46 0.00 -5.16 -5.85
CA GLY A 46 1.35 -4.69 -6.08
C GLY A 46 2.21 -4.87 -4.83
N SER A 47 2.12 -6.05 -4.22
CA SER A 47 2.64 -6.30 -2.86
C SER A 47 4.16 -6.15 -2.72
N GLY A 48 4.91 -6.13 -3.82
CA GLY A 48 6.36 -6.00 -3.83
C GLY A 48 7.02 -7.11 -3.02
N SER A 49 7.92 -6.72 -2.10
CA SER A 49 8.59 -7.62 -1.15
C SER A 49 7.70 -8.04 0.03
N GLY A 50 6.47 -7.49 0.13
CA GLY A 50 5.44 -7.90 1.09
C GLY A 50 5.23 -7.01 2.30
N ILE A 51 5.78 -5.79 2.35
CA ILE A 51 5.73 -4.97 3.57
C ILE A 51 4.29 -4.77 4.08
N LEU A 52 3.35 -4.42 3.20
CA LEU A 52 1.94 -4.22 3.58
C LEU A 52 1.29 -5.54 3.98
N SER A 53 1.52 -6.60 3.22
CA SER A 53 1.04 -7.95 3.52
C SER A 53 1.47 -8.44 4.91
N LEU A 54 2.76 -8.37 5.23
CA LEU A 54 3.31 -8.82 6.51
C LEU A 54 2.84 -7.91 7.65
N ALA A 55 2.95 -6.59 7.49
CA ALA A 55 2.56 -5.63 8.52
C ALA A 55 1.06 -5.74 8.83
N CYS A 56 0.18 -5.76 7.83
CA CYS A 56 -1.26 -5.83 8.05
C CYS A 56 -1.69 -7.19 8.61
N SER A 57 -1.06 -8.29 8.19
CA SER A 57 -1.30 -9.61 8.76
C SER A 57 -1.05 -9.60 10.28
N SER A 58 0.08 -9.03 10.70
CA SER A 58 0.46 -8.94 12.12
C SER A 58 -0.36 -7.91 12.91
N TYR A 59 -0.50 -6.68 12.41
CA TYR A 59 -1.21 -5.60 13.12
C TYR A 59 -2.68 -5.92 13.40
N TYR A 60 -3.34 -6.63 12.49
CA TYR A 60 -4.78 -6.79 12.52
C TYR A 60 -5.23 -8.23 12.73
N ASN A 61 -4.32 -9.21 12.84
CA ASN A 61 -4.64 -10.62 13.01
C ASN A 61 -5.68 -11.10 11.95
N LEU A 62 -5.28 -10.95 10.68
CA LEU A 62 -6.12 -11.27 9.53
C LEU A 62 -6.24 -12.79 9.34
N SER A 63 -7.38 -13.27 8.84
CA SER A 63 -7.55 -14.71 8.60
C SER A 63 -6.81 -15.17 7.35
N LYS A 64 -6.74 -14.32 6.33
CA LYS A 64 -6.05 -14.60 5.08
C LYS A 64 -5.62 -13.30 4.40
N VAL A 65 -4.43 -13.29 3.81
CA VAL A 65 -3.93 -12.23 2.94
C VAL A 65 -3.56 -12.85 1.60
N PHE A 66 -4.04 -12.23 0.51
CA PHE A 66 -3.59 -12.56 -0.85
C PHE A 66 -2.73 -11.43 -1.38
N SER A 67 -1.50 -11.73 -1.75
CA SER A 67 -0.50 -10.75 -2.17
C SER A 67 -0.25 -10.89 -3.67
N ILE A 68 -0.78 -9.95 -4.45
CA ILE A 68 -0.66 -9.95 -5.91
C ILE A 68 0.60 -9.17 -6.29
N GLU A 69 1.55 -9.82 -6.94
CA GLU A 69 2.77 -9.20 -7.43
C GLU A 69 3.13 -9.75 -8.80
N ILE A 70 3.31 -8.87 -9.78
CA ILE A 70 3.58 -9.27 -11.15
C ILE A 70 5.05 -9.65 -11.37
N GLN A 71 5.98 -9.01 -10.65
CA GLN A 71 7.41 -9.23 -10.80
C GLN A 71 7.82 -10.49 -10.04
N LYS A 72 8.14 -11.55 -10.80
CA LYS A 72 8.54 -12.86 -10.26
C LYS A 72 9.64 -12.78 -9.19
N GLU A 73 10.63 -11.91 -9.39
CA GLU A 73 11.73 -11.68 -8.43
C GLU A 73 11.21 -11.17 -7.08
N LYS A 74 10.32 -10.17 -7.10
CA LYS A 74 9.70 -9.61 -5.88
C LYS A 74 8.76 -10.62 -5.21
N ALA A 75 7.97 -11.35 -6.01
CA ALA A 75 7.10 -12.40 -5.50
C ALA A 75 7.88 -13.54 -4.83
N ASN A 76 9.05 -13.91 -5.37
CA ASN A 76 9.94 -14.87 -4.73
C ASN A 76 10.53 -14.33 -3.42
N LEU A 77 10.99 -13.08 -3.40
CA LEU A 77 11.47 -12.42 -2.19
C LEU A 77 10.37 -12.36 -1.11
N LEU A 78 9.13 -12.08 -1.51
CA LEU A 78 7.97 -12.12 -0.62
C LEU A 78 7.76 -13.53 -0.02
N LYS A 79 7.83 -14.59 -0.83
CA LYS A 79 7.75 -15.97 -0.33
C LYS A 79 8.86 -16.28 0.69
N GLU A 80 10.07 -15.78 0.44
CA GLU A 80 11.19 -15.93 1.37
C GLU A 80 10.95 -15.17 2.68
N ASN A 81 10.41 -13.95 2.62
CA ASN A 81 10.04 -13.16 3.80
C ASN A 81 8.91 -13.84 4.60
N ILE A 82 7.92 -14.43 3.93
CA ILE A 82 6.86 -15.21 4.59
C ILE A 82 7.46 -16.40 5.32
N LYS A 83 8.32 -17.18 4.65
CA LYS A 83 9.00 -18.35 5.24
C LYS A 83 9.89 -17.96 6.42
N LEU A 84 10.64 -16.86 6.29
CA LEU A 84 11.53 -16.36 7.34
C LEU A 84 10.78 -16.08 8.65
N ASN A 85 9.55 -15.60 8.55
CA ASN A 85 8.73 -15.21 9.70
C ASN A 85 7.75 -16.30 10.16
N GLY A 86 7.75 -17.48 9.53
CA GLY A 86 6.82 -18.56 9.87
C GLY A 86 5.35 -18.20 9.63
N ILE A 87 5.06 -17.27 8.72
CA ILE A 87 3.70 -16.80 8.46
C ILE A 87 2.99 -17.79 7.52
N ASN A 88 1.79 -18.24 7.89
CA ASN A 88 1.02 -19.25 7.17
C ASN A 88 -0.27 -18.72 6.52
N ASN A 89 -0.69 -17.51 6.86
CA ASN A 89 -1.95 -16.92 6.39
C ASN A 89 -1.78 -16.00 5.16
N ILE A 90 -0.57 -15.87 4.61
CA ILE A 90 -0.29 -15.06 3.40
C ILE A 90 -0.08 -15.98 2.21
N GLU A 91 -0.78 -15.71 1.12
CA GLU A 91 -0.67 -16.43 -0.15
C GLU A 91 -0.19 -15.49 -1.26
N VAL A 92 0.90 -15.88 -1.93
CA VAL A 92 1.51 -15.08 -2.99
C VAL A 92 0.93 -15.48 -4.35
N VAL A 93 0.31 -14.53 -5.02
CA VAL A 93 -0.22 -14.66 -6.39
C VAL A 93 0.72 -13.93 -7.34
N ASN A 94 1.64 -14.67 -7.97
CA ASN A 94 2.56 -14.09 -8.94
C ASN A 94 1.93 -14.01 -10.34
N GLU A 95 1.12 -12.98 -10.56
CA GLU A 95 0.39 -12.79 -11.82
C GLU A 95 0.05 -11.31 -12.02
N ASP A 96 -0.24 -10.94 -13.27
CA ASP A 96 -0.81 -9.66 -13.66
C ASP A 96 -2.20 -9.46 -13.03
N LEU A 97 -2.45 -8.32 -12.38
CA LEU A 97 -3.72 -7.99 -11.73
C LEU A 97 -4.92 -8.22 -12.67
N ASN A 98 -4.75 -7.93 -13.97
CA ASN A 98 -5.79 -8.07 -14.98
C ASN A 98 -6.09 -9.51 -15.38
N LYS A 99 -5.23 -10.47 -15.00
CA LYS A 99 -5.40 -11.90 -15.26
C LYS A 99 -5.82 -12.68 -14.02
N VAL A 100 -5.66 -12.10 -12.83
CA VAL A 100 -6.09 -12.71 -11.58
C VAL A 100 -7.62 -12.74 -11.50
N ASN A 101 -8.19 -13.90 -11.16
CA ASN A 101 -9.62 -14.07 -11.03
C ASN A 101 -10.02 -14.45 -9.59
N PHE A 102 -10.41 -13.45 -8.80
CA PHE A 102 -11.12 -13.67 -7.54
C PHE A 102 -12.64 -13.64 -7.74
N PRO A 103 -13.42 -14.33 -6.90
CA PRO A 103 -14.87 -14.23 -6.91
C PRO A 103 -15.37 -12.80 -6.64
N ASN A 104 -16.58 -12.50 -7.09
CA ASN A 104 -17.24 -11.25 -6.72
C ASN A 104 -17.51 -11.23 -5.20
N ASN A 105 -17.40 -10.05 -4.58
CA ASN A 105 -17.68 -9.88 -3.14
C ASN A 105 -16.88 -10.86 -2.24
N PHE A 106 -15.64 -11.13 -2.60
CA PHE A 106 -14.78 -12.13 -1.95
C PHE A 106 -14.09 -11.61 -0.70
N CYS A 107 -13.47 -10.41 -0.76
CA CYS A 107 -12.61 -9.88 0.29
C CYS A 107 -13.26 -8.74 1.08
N ASP A 108 -12.78 -8.51 2.30
CA ASP A 108 -13.25 -7.43 3.17
C ASP A 108 -12.42 -6.16 2.95
N TYR A 109 -11.13 -6.33 2.67
CA TYR A 109 -10.18 -5.23 2.50
C TYR A 109 -9.31 -5.43 1.26
N ILE A 110 -8.97 -4.31 0.64
CA ILE A 110 -7.89 -4.20 -0.34
C ILE A 110 -6.95 -3.10 0.13
N ILE A 111 -5.64 -3.31 -0.05
CA ILE A 111 -4.61 -2.32 0.22
C ILE A 111 -3.68 -2.21 -0.97
N THR A 112 -3.18 -1.01 -1.26
CA THR A 112 -2.22 -0.82 -2.35
C THR A 112 -1.36 0.44 -2.15
N ASN A 113 -0.07 0.30 -2.46
CA ASN A 113 0.86 1.39 -2.66
C ASN A 113 1.34 1.36 -4.12
N PRO A 114 0.54 1.90 -5.06
CA PRO A 114 0.82 1.83 -6.48
C PRO A 114 2.01 2.72 -6.87
N PRO A 115 2.66 2.48 -8.02
CA PRO A 115 3.68 3.38 -8.54
C PRO A 115 3.10 4.79 -8.74
N TYR A 116 3.90 5.82 -8.41
CA TYR A 116 3.40 7.19 -8.28
C TYR A 116 3.32 7.99 -9.59
N TYR A 117 4.12 7.62 -10.60
CA TYR A 117 4.24 8.37 -11.84
C TYR A 117 3.30 7.83 -12.91
N LYS A 118 2.90 8.70 -13.84
CA LYS A 118 2.08 8.35 -15.01
C LYS A 118 3.00 8.15 -16.21
N LYS A 119 2.67 7.17 -17.06
CA LYS A 119 3.37 6.87 -18.31
C LYS A 119 3.45 8.12 -19.16
N GLY A 120 4.66 8.50 -19.57
CA GLY A 120 4.92 9.70 -20.37
C GLY A 120 4.95 11.01 -19.56
N ALA A 121 5.05 10.96 -18.23
CA ALA A 121 5.51 12.13 -17.47
C ALA A 121 6.91 12.51 -17.97
N ASN A 122 7.20 13.82 -18.09
CA ASN A 122 8.50 14.36 -18.51
C ASN A 122 9.60 13.98 -17.48
N ILE A 123 10.06 12.73 -17.55
CA ILE A 123 11.13 12.19 -16.72
C ILE A 123 12.43 12.66 -17.37
N LYS A 124 13.21 13.44 -16.63
CA LYS A 124 14.44 14.06 -17.15
C LYS A 124 15.60 13.07 -17.32
N ASN A 125 15.44 11.80 -16.93
CA ASN A 125 16.52 10.84 -16.79
C ASN A 125 16.12 9.45 -17.33
N GLU A 126 16.86 8.95 -18.33
CA GLU A 126 16.63 7.64 -18.96
C GLU A 126 16.72 6.46 -17.98
N LYS A 127 17.54 6.55 -16.92
CA LYS A 127 17.60 5.51 -15.88
C LYS A 127 16.34 5.52 -15.01
N GLU A 128 15.79 6.69 -14.71
CA GLU A 128 14.52 6.80 -13.99
C GLU A 128 13.37 6.32 -14.87
N GLU A 129 13.37 6.64 -16.15
CA GLU A 129 12.37 6.15 -17.10
C GLU A 129 12.44 4.62 -17.27
N PHE A 130 13.64 4.03 -17.27
CA PHE A 130 13.83 2.58 -17.28
C PHE A 130 13.38 1.91 -15.97
N LEU A 131 13.65 2.52 -14.81
CA LEU A 131 13.21 2.02 -13.50
C LEU A 131 11.69 2.17 -13.33
N LEU A 132 11.12 3.28 -13.80
CA LEU A 132 9.69 3.56 -13.78
C LEU A 132 8.96 2.64 -14.74
N SER A 133 9.43 2.45 -15.97
CA SER A 133 8.84 1.45 -16.88
C SER A 133 8.84 0.05 -16.26
N ARG A 134 9.92 -0.41 -15.61
CA ARG A 134 9.91 -1.68 -14.86
C ARG A 134 8.89 -1.73 -13.70
N GLN A 135 8.61 -0.61 -13.02
CA GLN A 135 7.60 -0.53 -11.96
C GLN A 135 6.16 -0.35 -12.49
N GLU A 136 6.02 0.30 -13.65
CA GLU A 136 4.77 0.82 -14.19
C GLU A 136 4.21 -0.02 -15.34
N ILE A 137 4.94 -1.04 -15.82
CA ILE A 137 4.64 -1.73 -17.08
C ILE A 137 3.18 -2.25 -17.19
N LYS A 138 2.41 -2.45 -16.11
CA LYS A 138 1.06 -3.05 -16.19
C LYS A 138 -0.03 -2.62 -15.20
N MET A 139 0.20 -1.68 -14.27
CA MET A 139 -0.81 -1.40 -13.23
C MET A 139 -1.34 0.03 -13.27
N ASN A 140 -2.55 0.20 -13.84
CA ASN A 140 -3.24 1.48 -13.92
C ASN A 140 -4.25 1.65 -12.78
N LEU A 141 -4.59 2.91 -12.42
CA LEU A 141 -5.65 3.20 -11.45
C LEU A 141 -6.99 2.56 -11.83
N SER A 142 -7.35 2.62 -13.11
CA SER A 142 -8.59 2.03 -13.64
C SER A 142 -8.64 0.52 -13.39
N ASP A 143 -7.52 -0.20 -13.56
CA ASP A 143 -7.43 -1.64 -13.31
C ASP A 143 -7.57 -1.94 -11.82
N ILE A 144 -6.91 -1.16 -10.94
CA ILE A 144 -7.03 -1.27 -9.48
C ILE A 144 -8.48 -1.08 -9.04
N PHE A 145 -9.14 -0.02 -9.49
CA PHE A 145 -10.52 0.28 -9.09
C PHE A 145 -11.52 -0.70 -9.70
N ARG A 146 -11.34 -1.15 -10.95
CA ARG A 146 -12.15 -2.20 -11.56
C ARG A 146 -12.06 -3.49 -10.74
N PHE A 147 -10.84 -3.94 -10.45
CA PHE A 147 -10.60 -5.12 -9.62
C PHE A 147 -11.22 -4.95 -8.23
N SER A 148 -11.04 -3.78 -7.61
CA SER A 148 -11.52 -3.52 -6.25
C SER A 148 -13.04 -3.48 -6.17
N ASN A 149 -13.71 -2.85 -7.13
CA ASN A 149 -15.17 -2.84 -7.22
C ASN A 149 -15.74 -4.25 -7.41
N LYS A 150 -15.07 -5.13 -8.16
CA LYS A 150 -15.46 -6.54 -8.31
C LYS A 150 -15.28 -7.34 -7.02
N CYS A 151 -14.10 -7.28 -6.41
CA CYS A 151 -13.68 -8.23 -5.39
C CYS A 151 -14.10 -7.85 -3.97
N LEU A 152 -14.27 -6.56 -3.66
CA LEU A 152 -14.70 -6.14 -2.32
C LEU A 152 -16.16 -6.54 -2.07
N LYS A 153 -16.44 -7.00 -0.86
CA LYS A 153 -17.81 -7.11 -0.33
C LYS A 153 -18.47 -5.73 -0.25
N ASP A 154 -19.78 -5.70 -0.13
CA ASP A 154 -20.50 -4.47 0.24
C ASP A 154 -19.95 -3.93 1.55
N LYS A 155 -19.72 -2.61 1.59
CA LYS A 155 -19.04 -1.90 2.69
C LYS A 155 -17.59 -2.36 2.95
N GLY A 156 -17.03 -3.21 2.10
CA GLY A 156 -15.60 -3.50 2.05
C GLY A 156 -14.80 -2.25 1.71
N LYS A 157 -13.52 -2.23 2.11
CA LYS A 157 -12.69 -1.02 2.04
C LYS A 157 -11.46 -1.21 1.16
N LEU A 158 -11.15 -0.17 0.39
CA LEU A 158 -9.85 -0.03 -0.27
C LEU A 158 -9.04 1.03 0.47
N PHE A 159 -7.82 0.70 0.83
CA PHE A 159 -6.84 1.63 1.37
C PHE A 159 -5.74 1.88 0.34
N MET A 160 -5.45 3.14 0.08
CA MET A 160 -4.47 3.54 -0.94
C MET A 160 -3.63 4.70 -0.43
N ILE A 161 -2.33 4.68 -0.73
CA ILE A 161 -1.49 5.88 -0.65
C ILE A 161 -1.15 6.36 -2.06
N HIS A 162 -1.14 7.67 -2.29
CA HIS A 162 -0.68 8.24 -3.56
C HIS A 162 -0.11 9.65 -3.39
N LYS A 163 0.48 10.20 -4.45
CA LYS A 163 0.77 11.63 -4.60
C LYS A 163 -0.51 12.48 -4.68
N PRO A 164 -0.55 13.68 -4.04
CA PRO A 164 -1.74 14.54 -4.06
C PRO A 164 -2.21 14.96 -5.46
N GLU A 165 -1.28 15.15 -6.41
CA GLU A 165 -1.59 15.54 -7.80
C GLU A 165 -2.47 14.53 -8.55
N ARG A 166 -2.51 13.28 -8.08
CA ARG A 166 -3.30 12.20 -8.68
C ARG A 166 -4.71 12.10 -8.09
N LEU A 167 -5.04 12.90 -7.08
CA LEU A 167 -6.32 12.82 -6.35
C LEU A 167 -7.54 12.92 -7.28
N VAL A 168 -7.52 13.85 -8.24
CA VAL A 168 -8.64 14.05 -9.18
C VAL A 168 -8.86 12.81 -10.03
N ASP A 169 -7.80 12.23 -10.58
CA ASP A 169 -7.89 11.01 -11.39
C ASP A 169 -8.36 9.82 -10.55
N ILE A 170 -7.83 9.68 -9.34
CA ILE A 170 -8.22 8.62 -8.40
C ILE A 170 -9.73 8.69 -8.08
N ILE A 171 -10.26 9.89 -7.80
CA ILE A 171 -11.69 10.05 -7.53
C ILE A 171 -12.53 9.69 -8.76
N LYS A 172 -12.11 10.11 -9.96
CA LYS A 172 -12.81 9.79 -11.22
C LYS A 172 -12.88 8.29 -11.49
N GLU A 173 -11.78 7.57 -11.25
CA GLU A 173 -11.70 6.12 -11.50
C GLU A 173 -12.40 5.28 -10.41
N SER A 174 -12.74 5.87 -9.26
CA SER A 174 -13.19 5.12 -8.08
C SER A 174 -14.52 4.39 -8.24
N GLY A 175 -15.42 4.87 -9.11
CA GLY A 175 -16.71 4.24 -9.38
C GLY A 175 -17.57 4.10 -8.12
N ASN A 176 -17.96 2.87 -7.77
CA ASN A 176 -18.80 2.59 -6.58
C ASN A 176 -18.02 2.60 -5.26
N LEU A 177 -16.70 2.81 -5.30
CA LEU A 177 -15.87 3.02 -4.12
C LEU A 177 -15.88 4.49 -3.75
N LYS A 178 -16.62 4.87 -2.71
CA LYS A 178 -16.68 6.27 -2.26
C LYS A 178 -15.50 6.58 -1.36
N LEU A 179 -14.78 7.66 -1.64
CA LEU A 179 -13.73 8.18 -0.75
C LEU A 179 -14.37 8.70 0.55
N LYS A 180 -14.08 8.05 1.67
CA LYS A 180 -14.69 8.38 2.98
C LYS A 180 -13.73 9.05 3.94
N ARG A 181 -12.44 8.78 3.84
CA ARG A 181 -11.42 9.35 4.73
C ARG A 181 -10.14 9.62 3.97
N ILE A 182 -9.59 10.83 4.15
CA ILE A 182 -8.30 11.22 3.60
C ILE A 182 -7.43 11.81 4.71
N LYS A 183 -6.14 11.46 4.70
CA LYS A 183 -5.12 12.06 5.57
C LYS A 183 -3.96 12.53 4.70
N PHE A 184 -3.67 13.82 4.75
CA PHE A 184 -2.49 14.39 4.08
C PHE A 184 -1.23 14.07 4.88
N VAL A 185 -0.14 13.79 4.17
CA VAL A 185 1.18 13.57 4.77
C VAL A 185 2.10 14.67 4.27
N GLN A 186 2.69 15.43 5.17
CA GLN A 186 3.62 16.52 4.89
C GLN A 186 5.01 16.16 5.41
N SER A 187 6.06 16.59 4.71
CA SER A 187 7.42 16.37 5.19
C SER A 187 7.68 17.19 6.46
N LYS A 188 7.44 18.51 6.42
CA LYS A 188 7.42 19.38 7.61
C LYS A 188 6.13 20.18 7.72
N THR A 189 5.93 20.80 8.89
CA THR A 189 4.86 21.76 9.12
C THR A 189 4.93 22.89 8.07
N PHE A 190 3.77 23.34 7.58
CA PHE A 190 3.61 24.38 6.55
C PHE A 190 4.14 24.04 5.14
N GLU A 191 4.61 22.82 4.90
CA GLU A 191 4.93 22.36 3.55
C GLU A 191 3.71 21.76 2.84
N LYS A 192 3.78 21.68 1.50
CA LYS A 192 2.74 20.97 0.72
C LYS A 192 2.76 19.48 1.05
N PRO A 193 1.61 18.79 1.04
CA PRO A 193 1.57 17.35 1.22
C PRO A 193 2.42 16.63 0.16
N VAL A 194 3.17 15.62 0.60
CA VAL A 194 3.97 14.73 -0.26
C VAL A 194 3.22 13.43 -0.58
N PHE A 195 2.27 13.04 0.27
CA PHE A 195 1.37 11.91 0.05
C PHE A 195 -0.05 12.21 0.56
N ILE A 196 -1.00 11.42 0.08
CA ILE A 196 -2.36 11.29 0.59
C ILE A 196 -2.65 9.82 0.90
N LEU A 197 -3.09 9.57 2.13
CA LEU A 197 -3.63 8.29 2.57
C LEU A 197 -5.14 8.33 2.43
N MET A 198 -5.72 7.33 1.79
CA MET A 198 -7.13 7.31 1.42
C MET A 198 -7.79 6.01 1.83
N GLU A 199 -9.02 6.13 2.33
CA GLU A 199 -9.94 5.01 2.58
C GLU A 199 -11.18 5.20 1.71
N PHE A 200 -11.42 4.23 0.84
CA PHE A 200 -12.64 4.13 0.07
C PHE A 200 -13.52 3.02 0.63
N VAL A 201 -14.84 3.17 0.50
CA VAL A 201 -15.82 2.18 0.95
C VAL A 201 -16.78 1.85 -0.19
N LYS A 202 -16.92 0.57 -0.52
CA LYS A 202 -17.77 0.10 -1.62
C LYS A 202 -19.25 0.31 -1.28
N ASN A 203 -20.00 0.86 -2.24
CA ASN A 203 -21.45 1.09 -2.14
C ASN A 203 -21.83 1.92 -0.90
N ALA A 204 -20.94 2.81 -0.45
CA ALA A 204 -21.26 3.78 0.59
C ALA A 204 -21.97 5.00 0.01
N ASN A 205 -22.64 5.75 0.88
CA ASN A 205 -23.10 7.09 0.54
C ASN A 205 -21.91 8.04 0.50
N ASP A 206 -22.08 9.16 -0.19
CA ASP A 206 -21.09 10.22 -0.23
C ASP A 206 -20.82 10.82 1.16
N GLY A 207 -19.72 11.55 1.28
CA GLY A 207 -19.29 12.21 2.52
C GLY A 207 -17.84 11.88 2.85
N LEU A 208 -17.00 12.90 2.82
CA LEU A 208 -15.56 12.80 3.00
C LEU A 208 -15.16 13.40 4.35
N LYS A 209 -14.36 12.66 5.12
CA LYS A 209 -13.68 13.16 6.32
C LYS A 209 -12.22 13.47 6.01
N PHE A 210 -11.78 14.67 6.36
CA PHE A 210 -10.37 15.03 6.43
C PHE A 210 -9.85 14.73 7.84
N GLU A 211 -8.79 13.94 7.93
CA GLU A 211 -8.02 13.78 9.17
C GLU A 211 -7.00 14.94 9.29
N ASN A 212 -6.56 15.21 10.52
CA ASN A 212 -5.42 16.10 10.75
C ASN A 212 -4.20 15.61 9.94
N PRO A 213 -3.41 16.51 9.34
CA PRO A 213 -2.25 16.11 8.56
C PRO A 213 -1.23 15.37 9.45
N LEU A 214 -0.56 14.38 8.86
CA LEU A 214 0.59 13.72 9.45
C LEU A 214 1.86 14.47 9.04
N ILE A 215 2.63 14.94 10.00
CA ILE A 215 3.91 15.61 9.76
C ILE A 215 5.05 14.62 9.98
N ILE A 216 5.91 14.40 8.98
CA ILE A 216 6.98 13.40 9.07
C ILE A 216 8.10 13.87 10.00
N TYR A 217 8.60 15.08 9.78
CA TYR A 217 9.76 15.63 10.47
C TYR A 217 9.43 16.91 11.24
N ASP A 218 10.06 17.08 12.40
CA ASP A 218 10.08 18.34 13.13
C ASP A 218 11.07 19.35 12.52
N GLU A 219 11.17 20.53 13.13
CA GLU A 219 12.09 21.60 12.69
C GLU A 219 13.56 21.18 12.73
N ASN A 220 13.91 20.23 13.59
CA ASN A 220 15.25 19.68 13.76
C ASN A 220 15.54 18.47 12.85
N ASN A 221 14.65 18.17 11.89
CA ASN A 221 14.71 17.01 11.00
C ASN A 221 14.61 15.65 11.71
N ASN A 222 14.09 15.58 12.93
CA ASN A 222 13.80 14.32 13.59
C ASN A 222 12.37 13.88 13.28
N TYR A 223 12.10 12.57 13.34
CA TYR A 223 10.72 12.10 13.27
C TYR A 223 9.86 12.73 14.37
N THR A 224 8.67 13.22 13.99
CA THR A 224 7.70 13.73 14.95
C THR A 224 7.24 12.64 15.90
N LYS A 225 6.62 13.02 17.03
CA LYS A 225 6.07 12.08 18.01
C LYS A 225 5.11 11.07 17.35
N GLU A 226 4.22 11.53 16.47
CA GLU A 226 3.28 10.65 15.76
C GLU A 226 4.02 9.62 14.89
N VAL A 227 5.08 10.01 14.19
CA VAL A 227 5.84 9.11 13.33
C VAL A 227 6.70 8.13 14.12
N LYS A 228 7.29 8.58 15.25
CA LYS A 228 7.97 7.69 16.20
C LYS A 228 7.02 6.65 16.75
N GLU A 229 5.85 7.09 17.21
CA GLU A 229 4.78 6.19 17.67
C GLU A 229 4.39 5.21 16.57
N ILE A 230 4.27 5.61 15.31
CA ILE A 230 3.96 4.70 14.19
C ILE A 230 5.09 3.69 13.96
N ASN A 231 6.35 4.13 14.04
CA ASN A 231 7.53 3.29 13.85
C ASN A 231 7.87 2.41 15.07
N GLY A 232 7.19 2.60 16.22
CA GLY A 232 7.50 1.88 17.45
C GLY A 232 8.84 2.30 18.08
N LEU A 233 9.20 3.57 17.91
CA LEU A 233 10.40 4.21 18.46
C LEU A 233 10.08 5.04 19.71
#